data_AF-A0A2H0RFV4-F1
#
_entry.id   AF-A0A2H0RFV4-F1
#
_cell.length_a   1.000
_cell.length_b   1.000
_cell.length_c   1.000
_cell.angle_alpha   90.00
_cell.angle_beta   90.00
_cell.angle_gamma   90.00
#
_symmetry.space_group_name_H-M   'P 1'
#
loop_
_entity.id
_entity.type
_entity.pdbx_description
1 polymer ?
#
loop_
_entity_poly.entity_id
_entity_poly.type
_entity_poly.pdbx_seq_one_letter_code
_entity_poly.pdbx_strand_id
1 'polypeptide(L)'
;MEEDKKIEELDVTNESAKAPDDFAKAIMDAPPPVPPTLEEKREEAKRELAGPELAAKMEHEAKVRALKAERATINSKLEEIAKQKEKHELDWIRLDEKRKQIKDNLKPITDKEAELETKEDQLEENEDQMPLPAERQKIEGERWQVASERHQAEEEKWQVENKLMDTDKKIDVDTKEYRAILNEEDKLGERLDQIETELAGE
;
A
#
# COMPACT_ATOMS: atom_id res chain seq x y z
N MET A 1 9.56 -44.78 39.42
CA MET A 1 10.39 -44.13 40.45
C MET A 1 10.99 -42.92 39.78
N GLU A 2 10.69 -41.68 40.12
CA GLU A 2 9.92 -41.11 41.22
C GLU A 2 9.22 -39.87 40.69
N GLU A 3 8.02 -39.65 41.21
CA GLU A 3 7.36 -38.37 41.27
C GLU A 3 8.27 -37.36 41.96
N ASP A 4 8.27 -36.09 41.54
CA ASP A 4 8.17 -35.04 42.56
C ASP A 4 7.60 -33.73 42.01
N LYS A 5 6.42 -33.43 42.57
CA LYS A 5 5.67 -32.19 42.46
C LYS A 5 6.40 -31.13 43.27
N LYS A 6 6.77 -30.02 42.66
CA LYS A 6 7.13 -28.82 43.41
C LYS A 6 5.89 -27.94 43.57
N ILE A 7 5.30 -28.09 44.75
CA ILE A 7 4.27 -27.22 45.34
C ILE A 7 4.98 -25.91 45.70
N GLU A 8 4.44 -24.78 45.25
CA GLU A 8 4.83 -23.46 45.72
C GLU A 8 3.71 -22.92 46.61
N GLU A 9 4.14 -22.41 47.76
CA GLU A 9 3.35 -22.20 48.96
C GLU A 9 2.37 -21.02 48.85
N LEU A 10 1.23 -21.24 49.51
CA LEU A 10 0.21 -20.26 49.84
C LEU A 10 0.76 -19.26 50.86
N ASP A 11 0.65 -17.97 50.56
CA ASP A 11 0.61 -16.95 51.60
C ASP A 11 -0.78 -16.31 51.60
N VAL A 12 -1.42 -16.40 52.77
CA VAL A 12 -2.79 -16.01 53.05
C VAL A 12 -2.75 -14.63 53.69
N THR A 13 -3.15 -13.60 52.94
CA THR A 13 -3.60 -12.35 53.54
C THR A 13 -5.10 -12.19 53.36
N ASN A 14 -5.76 -12.37 54.49
CA ASN A 14 -7.15 -12.10 54.77
C ASN A 14 -7.41 -10.59 54.66
N GLU A 15 -8.16 -10.16 53.65
CA GLU A 15 -8.73 -8.82 53.61
C GLU A 15 -10.21 -8.90 53.20
N SER A 16 -11.06 -8.84 54.22
CA SER A 16 -12.51 -8.71 54.13
C SER A 16 -12.87 -7.37 53.47
N ALA A 17 -12.98 -7.35 52.14
CA ALA A 17 -13.49 -6.21 51.39
C ALA A 17 -15.02 -6.32 51.20
N LYS A 18 -15.69 -5.44 51.94
CA LYS A 18 -17.11 -5.08 51.90
C LYS A 18 -17.60 -4.87 50.45
N ALA A 19 -18.65 -5.59 50.05
CA ALA A 19 -19.32 -5.40 48.77
C ALA A 19 -19.85 -3.96 48.64
N PRO A 20 -19.60 -3.23 47.53
CA PRO A 20 -20.31 -2.01 47.23
C PRO A 20 -21.65 -2.31 46.54
N ASP A 21 -22.71 -1.74 47.12
CA ASP A 21 -24.11 -1.65 46.69
C ASP A 21 -24.31 -0.93 45.32
N ASP A 22 -23.45 -1.17 44.33
CA ASP A 22 -23.53 -0.43 43.04
C ASP A 22 -24.44 -1.09 41.99
N PHE A 23 -24.87 -2.34 42.19
CA PHE A 23 -25.83 -2.97 41.27
C PHE A 23 -27.26 -2.43 41.45
N ALA A 24 -27.61 -2.00 42.66
CA ALA A 24 -28.94 -1.45 42.94
C ALA A 24 -29.11 -0.01 42.41
N LYS A 25 -28.01 0.72 42.19
CA LYS A 25 -28.05 2.12 41.71
C LYS A 25 -28.13 2.24 40.18
N ALA A 26 -27.68 1.24 39.43
CA ALA A 26 -27.72 1.24 37.97
C ALA A 26 -29.09 0.83 37.38
N ILE A 27 -29.93 0.11 38.13
CA ILE A 27 -31.29 -0.28 37.68
C ILE A 27 -32.30 0.87 37.90
N MET A 28 -31.99 1.82 38.79
CA MET A 28 -32.88 2.95 39.11
C MET A 28 -32.69 4.19 38.22
N ASP A 29 -31.68 4.21 37.35
CA ASP A 29 -31.36 5.34 36.46
C ASP A 29 -31.41 4.97 34.96
N ALA A 30 -31.86 3.74 34.64
CA ALA A 30 -32.19 3.39 33.28
C ALA A 30 -33.50 4.12 32.90
N PRO A 31 -33.49 5.03 31.90
CA PRO A 31 -34.73 5.61 31.42
C PRO A 31 -35.69 4.48 31.03
N PRO A 32 -36.99 4.58 31.39
CA PRO A 32 -37.96 3.54 31.04
C PRO A 32 -37.88 3.28 29.53
N PRO A 33 -37.99 2.01 29.07
CA PRO A 33 -38.00 1.71 27.65
C PRO A 33 -39.03 2.61 26.99
N VAL A 34 -38.57 3.46 26.06
CA VAL A 34 -39.42 4.42 25.38
C VAL A 34 -40.61 3.65 24.82
N PRO A 35 -41.85 3.99 25.19
CA PRO A 35 -43.01 3.25 24.72
C PRO A 35 -43.02 3.30 23.18
N PRO A 36 -43.21 2.16 22.49
CA PRO A 36 -43.15 2.13 21.05
C PRO A 36 -44.12 3.16 20.50
N THR A 37 -43.60 3.96 19.58
CA THR A 37 -44.32 5.06 18.97
C THR A 37 -45.59 4.53 18.29
N LEU A 38 -46.59 5.39 18.14
CA LEU A 38 -47.87 5.02 17.52
C LEU A 38 -47.68 4.48 16.08
N GLU A 39 -46.57 4.86 15.45
CA GLU A 39 -46.14 4.44 14.13
C GLU A 39 -45.55 3.02 14.13
N GLU A 40 -44.67 2.70 15.09
CA GLU A 40 -44.14 1.35 15.29
C GLU A 40 -45.24 0.34 15.64
N LYS A 41 -46.18 0.72 16.52
CA LYS A 41 -47.36 -0.13 16.86
C LYS A 41 -48.29 -0.38 15.67
N ARG A 42 -48.36 0.56 14.73
CA ARG A 42 -49.17 0.41 13.50
C ARG A 42 -48.49 -0.51 12.51
N GLU A 43 -47.18 -0.41 12.35
CA GLU A 43 -46.41 -1.31 11.49
C GLU A 43 -46.42 -2.74 12.04
N GLU A 44 -46.32 -2.91 13.35
CA GLU A 44 -46.44 -4.21 14.02
C GLU A 44 -47.83 -4.83 13.85
N ALA A 45 -48.90 -4.07 14.10
CA ALA A 45 -50.28 -4.54 13.88
C ALA A 45 -50.60 -4.85 12.41
N LYS A 46 -50.01 -4.11 11.45
CA LYS A 46 -50.12 -4.43 10.02
C LYS A 46 -49.39 -5.72 9.67
N ARG A 47 -48.24 -5.99 10.28
CA ARG A 47 -47.44 -7.20 10.07
C ARG A 47 -48.17 -8.45 10.59
N GLU A 48 -48.87 -8.31 11.72
CA GLU A 48 -49.73 -9.36 12.28
C GLU A 48 -51.01 -9.60 11.44
N LEU A 49 -51.60 -8.54 10.87
CA LEU A 49 -52.82 -8.62 10.04
C LEU A 49 -52.57 -9.12 8.61
N ALA A 50 -51.35 -8.91 8.09
CA ALA A 50 -50.92 -9.23 6.73
C ALA A 50 -50.88 -10.74 6.42
N GLY A 51 -50.84 -11.60 7.44
CA GLY A 51 -50.58 -13.03 7.27
C GLY A 51 -49.16 -13.33 6.79
N PRO A 52 -48.70 -14.59 6.93
CA PRO A 52 -47.31 -14.96 6.66
C PRO A 52 -46.89 -14.74 5.19
N GLU A 53 -47.83 -14.82 4.26
CA GLU A 53 -47.59 -14.70 2.82
C GLU A 53 -47.22 -13.26 2.40
N LEU A 54 -47.94 -12.26 2.92
CA LEU A 54 -47.65 -10.85 2.61
C LEU A 54 -46.41 -10.37 3.37
N ALA A 55 -46.15 -10.89 4.58
CA ALA A 55 -44.90 -10.63 5.29
C ALA A 55 -43.68 -11.17 4.52
N ALA A 56 -43.74 -12.41 4.00
CA ALA A 56 -42.69 -13.00 3.18
C ALA A 56 -42.48 -12.23 1.86
N LYS A 57 -43.57 -11.78 1.23
CA LYS A 57 -43.50 -10.94 0.03
C LYS A 57 -42.80 -9.60 0.29
N MET A 58 -43.14 -8.92 1.38
CA MET A 58 -42.51 -7.65 1.74
C MET A 58 -41.02 -7.82 2.08
N GLU A 59 -40.66 -8.90 2.78
CA GLU A 59 -39.26 -9.24 3.07
C GLU A 59 -38.47 -9.52 1.80
N HIS A 60 -39.05 -10.28 0.88
CA HIS A 60 -38.46 -10.56 -0.42
C HIS A 60 -38.26 -9.28 -1.25
N GLU A 61 -39.29 -8.44 -1.39
CA GLU A 61 -39.18 -7.15 -2.09
C GLU A 61 -38.11 -6.23 -1.47
N ALA A 62 -37.98 -6.25 -0.14
CA ALA A 62 -36.93 -5.53 0.56
C ALA A 62 -35.53 -6.08 0.23
N LYS A 63 -35.36 -7.41 0.19
CA LYS A 63 -34.11 -8.07 -0.21
C LYS A 63 -33.72 -7.69 -1.64
N VAL A 64 -34.64 -7.80 -2.59
CA VAL A 64 -34.42 -7.43 -4.00
C VAL A 64 -34.03 -5.96 -4.13
N ARG A 65 -34.69 -5.07 -3.38
CA ARG A 65 -34.35 -3.64 -3.37
C ARG A 65 -32.95 -3.41 -2.83
N ALA A 66 -32.57 -4.10 -1.75
CA ALA A 66 -31.24 -3.99 -1.16
C ALA A 66 -30.16 -4.48 -2.13
N LEU A 67 -30.35 -5.64 -2.76
CA LEU A 67 -29.44 -6.20 -3.78
C LEU A 67 -29.28 -5.27 -4.98
N LYS A 68 -30.36 -4.65 -5.46
CA LYS A 68 -30.30 -3.67 -6.56
C LYS A 68 -29.53 -2.40 -6.16
N ALA A 69 -29.70 -1.92 -4.92
CA ALA A 69 -28.95 -0.78 -4.41
C ALA A 69 -27.46 -1.09 -4.23
N GLU A 70 -27.14 -2.30 -3.75
CA GLU A 70 -25.77 -2.79 -3.65
C GLU A 70 -25.12 -2.88 -5.03
N ARG A 71 -25.80 -3.49 -6.02
CA ARG A 71 -25.33 -3.54 -7.42
C ARG A 71 -25.03 -2.17 -7.99
N ALA A 72 -25.92 -1.19 -7.78
CA ALA A 72 -25.69 0.18 -8.24
C ALA A 72 -24.46 0.82 -7.58
N THR A 73 -24.25 0.55 -6.29
CA THR A 73 -23.08 1.04 -5.55
C THR A 73 -21.79 0.40 -6.06
N ILE A 74 -21.80 -0.92 -6.33
CA ILE A 74 -20.66 -1.64 -6.88
C ILE A 74 -20.31 -1.11 -8.28
N ASN A 75 -21.30 -0.92 -9.16
CA ASN A 75 -21.07 -0.35 -10.49
C ASN A 75 -20.41 1.03 -10.42
N SER A 76 -20.87 1.90 -9.52
CA SER A 76 -20.24 3.21 -9.33
C SER A 76 -18.78 3.11 -8.86
N LYS A 77 -18.46 2.12 -8.02
CA LYS A 77 -17.07 1.87 -7.59
C LYS A 77 -16.21 1.34 -8.73
N LEU A 78 -16.74 0.44 -9.56
CA LEU A 78 -16.04 -0.09 -10.73
C LEU A 78 -15.72 1.02 -11.74
N GLU A 79 -16.63 1.96 -11.96
CA GLU A 79 -16.35 3.14 -12.80
C GLU A 79 -15.21 4.01 -12.25
N GLU A 80 -15.14 4.17 -10.93
CA GLU A 80 -14.06 4.92 -10.29
C GLU A 80 -12.72 4.17 -10.37
N ILE A 81 -12.74 2.86 -10.12
CA ILE A 81 -11.58 1.97 -10.31
C ILE A 81 -11.05 2.07 -11.74
N ALA A 82 -11.92 2.10 -12.75
CA ALA A 82 -11.50 2.22 -14.14
C ALA A 82 -10.70 3.51 -14.40
N LYS A 83 -11.13 4.65 -13.84
CA LYS A 83 -10.39 5.92 -13.93
C LYS A 83 -9.05 5.86 -13.19
N GLN A 84 -9.03 5.23 -12.02
CA GLN A 84 -7.79 5.07 -11.25
C GLN A 84 -6.78 4.20 -12.01
N LYS A 85 -7.23 3.10 -12.61
CA LYS A 85 -6.40 2.24 -13.47
C LYS A 85 -5.80 3.01 -14.64
N GLU A 86 -6.62 3.75 -15.38
CA GLU A 86 -6.15 4.59 -16.49
C GLU A 86 -5.07 5.58 -16.02
N LYS A 87 -5.28 6.23 -14.88
CA LYS A 87 -4.30 7.15 -14.31
C LYS A 87 -2.96 6.45 -14.00
N HIS A 88 -3.00 5.29 -13.34
CA HIS A 88 -1.80 4.52 -13.02
C HIS A 88 -1.08 4.03 -14.29
N GLU A 89 -1.82 3.60 -15.30
CA GLU A 89 -1.24 3.18 -16.59
C GLU A 89 -0.50 4.34 -17.28
N LEU A 90 -1.09 5.54 -17.28
CA LEU A 90 -0.45 6.75 -17.81
C LEU A 90 0.78 7.16 -16.99
N ASP A 91 0.68 7.11 -15.66
CA ASP A 91 1.80 7.41 -14.76
C ASP A 91 2.94 6.42 -14.95
N TRP A 92 2.64 5.12 -15.14
CA TRP A 92 3.62 4.08 -15.44
C TRP A 92 4.36 4.35 -16.76
N ILE A 93 3.64 4.66 -17.84
CA ILE A 93 4.23 4.98 -19.15
C ILE A 93 5.20 6.16 -19.00
N ARG A 94 4.76 7.22 -18.32
CA ARG A 94 5.58 8.41 -18.08
C ARG A 94 6.84 8.09 -17.26
N LEU A 95 6.70 7.27 -16.23
CA LEU A 95 7.84 6.86 -15.40
C LEU A 95 8.81 5.98 -16.18
N ASP A 96 8.32 5.08 -17.03
CA ASP A 96 9.16 4.22 -17.87
C ASP A 96 9.93 5.02 -18.93
N GLU A 97 9.28 5.97 -19.60
CA GLU A 97 9.94 6.90 -20.52
C GLU A 97 11.04 7.69 -19.82
N LYS A 98 10.74 8.22 -18.62
CA LYS A 98 11.73 8.94 -17.82
C LYS A 98 12.89 8.04 -17.42
N ARG A 99 12.62 6.80 -17.01
CA ARG A 99 13.64 5.79 -16.67
C ARG A 99 14.55 5.52 -17.86
N LYS A 100 13.99 5.37 -19.06
CA LYS A 100 14.74 5.19 -20.29
C LYS A 100 15.63 6.40 -20.60
N GLN A 101 15.08 7.62 -20.54
CA GLN A 101 15.86 8.85 -20.74
C GLN A 101 17.02 8.98 -19.75
N ILE A 102 16.81 8.62 -18.48
CA ILE A 102 17.89 8.63 -17.48
C ILE A 102 18.99 7.63 -17.85
N LYS A 103 18.63 6.42 -18.27
CA LYS A 103 19.61 5.41 -18.73
C LYS A 103 20.37 5.86 -19.97
N ASP A 104 19.68 6.48 -20.93
CA ASP A 104 20.30 7.02 -22.14
C ASP A 104 21.30 8.14 -21.82
N ASN A 105 21.01 8.95 -20.80
CA ASN A 105 21.93 10.00 -20.30
C ASN A 105 23.08 9.45 -19.45
N LEU A 106 22.91 8.32 -18.78
CA LEU A 106 23.94 7.69 -17.95
C LEU A 106 25.06 7.08 -18.80
N LYS A 107 24.70 6.54 -19.97
CA LYS A 107 25.63 5.89 -20.89
C LYS A 107 26.83 6.79 -21.29
N PRO A 108 26.65 8.00 -21.84
CA PRO A 108 27.77 8.84 -22.23
C PRO A 108 28.66 9.27 -21.04
N ILE A 109 28.09 9.39 -19.83
CA ILE A 109 28.87 9.72 -18.62
C ILE A 109 29.76 8.53 -18.24
N THR A 110 29.21 7.32 -18.28
CA THR A 110 29.96 6.08 -18.00
C THR A 110 31.05 5.84 -19.06
N ASP A 111 30.74 6.07 -20.33
CA ASP A 111 31.71 5.94 -21.42
C ASP A 111 32.85 6.98 -21.25
N LYS A 112 32.54 8.23 -20.84
CA LYS A 112 33.53 9.28 -20.53
C LYS A 112 34.41 8.94 -19.31
N GLU A 113 33.82 8.42 -18.24
CA GLU A 113 34.56 7.98 -17.03
C GLU A 113 35.61 6.93 -17.40
N ALA A 114 35.22 5.91 -18.18
CA ALA A 114 36.12 4.84 -18.62
C ALA A 114 37.24 5.34 -19.56
N GLU A 115 36.94 6.30 -20.44
CA GLU A 115 37.95 6.96 -21.27
C GLU A 115 38.98 7.74 -20.43
N LEU A 116 38.52 8.43 -19.39
CA LEU A 116 39.40 9.17 -18.47
C LEU A 116 40.26 8.23 -17.63
N GLU A 117 39.69 7.13 -17.12
CA GLU A 117 40.44 6.08 -16.41
C GLU A 117 41.55 5.48 -17.29
N THR A 118 41.22 5.09 -18.53
CA THR A 118 42.22 4.58 -19.47
C THR A 118 43.34 5.60 -19.75
N LYS A 119 43.00 6.88 -19.83
CA LYS A 119 43.99 7.96 -20.02
C LYS A 119 44.85 8.18 -18.78
N GLU A 120 44.27 8.08 -17.59
CA GLU A 120 44.99 8.14 -16.31
C GLU A 120 46.04 7.03 -16.24
N ASP A 121 45.64 5.79 -16.56
CA ASP A 121 46.53 4.62 -16.59
C ASP A 121 47.70 4.80 -17.58
N GLN A 122 47.42 5.32 -18.79
CA GLN A 122 48.45 5.61 -19.78
C GLN A 122 49.43 6.69 -19.31
N LEU A 123 48.94 7.72 -18.62
CA LEU A 123 49.79 8.78 -18.07
C LEU A 123 50.66 8.24 -16.92
N GLU A 124 50.13 7.36 -16.08
CA GLU A 124 50.89 6.70 -15.02
C GLU A 124 52.00 5.80 -15.60
N GLU A 125 51.70 4.99 -16.62
CA GLU A 125 52.72 4.17 -17.30
C GLU A 125 53.80 5.04 -17.96
N ASN A 126 53.40 6.14 -18.61
CA ASN A 126 54.35 7.07 -19.20
C ASN A 126 55.22 7.77 -18.15
N GLU A 127 54.65 8.16 -17.02
CA GLU A 127 55.35 8.77 -15.88
C GLU A 127 56.47 7.86 -15.35
N ASP A 128 56.18 6.57 -15.21
CA ASP A 128 57.12 5.57 -14.73
C ASP A 128 58.32 5.38 -15.67
N GLN A 129 58.08 5.48 -16.99
CA GLN A 129 59.11 5.34 -18.01
C GLN A 129 59.96 6.61 -18.18
N MET A 130 59.56 7.77 -17.64
CA MET A 130 60.32 9.02 -17.80
C MET A 130 61.58 9.05 -16.92
N PRO A 131 62.78 9.20 -17.51
CA PRO A 131 64.03 9.25 -16.76
C PRO A 131 64.31 10.64 -16.17
N LEU A 132 63.76 11.70 -16.76
CA LEU A 132 64.02 13.08 -16.36
C LEU A 132 62.94 13.58 -15.38
N PRO A 133 63.34 14.05 -14.17
CA PRO A 133 62.37 14.53 -13.17
C PRO A 133 61.46 15.66 -13.65
N ALA A 134 61.99 16.58 -14.47
CA ALA A 134 61.21 17.71 -14.99
C ALA A 134 60.14 17.28 -16.01
N GLU A 135 60.36 16.20 -16.74
CA GLU A 135 59.37 15.63 -17.67
C GLU A 135 58.33 14.83 -16.91
N ARG A 136 58.78 14.03 -15.93
CA ARG A 136 57.90 13.31 -14.99
C ARG A 136 56.89 14.23 -14.32
N GLN A 137 57.35 15.37 -13.78
CA GLN A 137 56.46 16.33 -13.10
C GLN A 137 55.39 16.93 -14.04
N LYS A 138 55.68 17.06 -15.34
CA LYS A 138 54.68 17.53 -16.31
C LYS A 138 53.59 16.49 -16.53
N ILE A 139 53.99 15.23 -16.73
CA ILE A 139 53.05 14.10 -16.91
C ILE A 139 52.22 13.89 -15.65
N GLU A 140 52.86 13.97 -14.47
CA GLU A 140 52.16 13.92 -13.19
C GLU A 140 51.07 15.01 -13.15
N GLY A 141 51.40 16.26 -13.48
CA GLY A 141 50.42 17.35 -13.52
C GLY A 141 49.23 17.10 -14.45
N GLU A 142 49.48 16.51 -15.63
CA GLU A 142 48.43 16.07 -16.56
C GLU A 142 47.58 14.94 -15.97
N ARG A 143 48.20 13.96 -15.30
CA ARG A 143 47.51 12.86 -14.63
C ARG A 143 46.58 13.37 -13.53
N TRP A 144 47.05 14.30 -12.69
CA TRP A 144 46.22 14.93 -11.65
C TRP A 144 45.03 15.69 -12.25
N GLN A 145 45.20 16.34 -13.40
CA GLN A 145 44.09 16.99 -14.09
C GLN A 145 43.07 15.96 -14.59
N VAL A 146 43.51 14.88 -15.22
CA VAL A 146 42.63 13.79 -15.70
C VAL A 146 41.89 13.13 -14.53
N ALA A 147 42.57 12.86 -13.42
CA ALA A 147 41.95 12.30 -12.22
C ALA A 147 40.86 13.23 -11.64
N SER A 148 41.09 14.55 -11.64
CA SER A 148 40.09 15.54 -11.23
C SER A 148 38.88 15.54 -12.16
N GLU A 149 39.09 15.47 -13.48
CA GLU A 149 38.02 15.37 -14.47
C GLU A 149 37.24 14.04 -14.32
N ARG A 150 37.91 12.92 -14.01
CA ARG A 150 37.27 11.63 -13.75
C ARG A 150 36.38 11.71 -12.52
N HIS A 151 36.87 12.28 -11.43
CA HIS A 151 36.09 12.46 -10.21
C HIS A 151 34.81 13.30 -10.43
N GLN A 152 34.87 14.32 -11.30
CA GLN A 152 33.67 15.08 -11.68
C GLN A 152 32.68 14.21 -12.47
N ALA A 153 33.15 13.36 -13.39
CA ALA A 153 32.29 12.43 -14.13
C ALA A 153 31.64 11.38 -13.21
N GLU A 154 32.38 10.88 -12.21
CA GLU A 154 31.86 9.97 -11.18
C GLU A 154 30.75 10.60 -10.34
N GLU A 155 30.94 11.85 -9.90
CA GLU A 155 29.91 12.59 -9.15
C GLU A 155 28.66 12.83 -10.01
N GLU A 156 28.83 13.22 -11.27
CA GLU A 156 27.71 13.37 -12.21
C GLU A 156 26.96 12.05 -12.41
N LYS A 157 27.69 10.95 -12.60
CA LYS A 157 27.14 9.59 -12.72
C LYS A 157 26.32 9.24 -11.49
N TRP A 158 26.86 9.42 -10.30
CA TRP A 158 26.18 9.13 -9.04
C TRP A 158 24.87 9.91 -8.89
N GLN A 159 24.86 11.19 -9.27
CA GLN A 159 23.64 12.00 -9.25
C GLN A 159 22.57 11.49 -10.23
N VAL A 160 22.97 10.99 -11.41
CA VAL A 160 22.07 10.41 -12.40
C VAL A 160 21.54 9.04 -11.93
N GLU A 161 22.40 8.21 -11.33
CA GLU A 161 22.01 6.92 -10.74
C GLU A 161 21.03 7.09 -9.58
N ASN A 162 21.20 8.10 -8.73
CA ASN A 162 20.24 8.41 -7.67
C ASN A 162 18.85 8.77 -8.25
N LYS A 163 18.82 9.56 -9.33
CA LYS A 163 17.56 9.88 -10.03
C LYS A 163 16.91 8.64 -10.65
N LEU A 164 17.72 7.68 -11.13
CA LEU A 164 17.25 6.40 -11.64
C LEU A 164 16.60 5.59 -10.53
N MET A 165 17.30 5.42 -9.40
CA MET A 165 16.80 4.71 -8.22
C MET A 165 15.49 5.31 -7.70
N ASP A 166 15.39 6.64 -7.62
CA ASP A 166 14.15 7.30 -7.19
C ASP A 166 12.99 7.11 -8.18
N THR A 167 13.28 6.99 -9.47
CA THR A 167 12.28 6.70 -10.49
C THR A 167 11.82 5.25 -10.40
N ASP A 168 12.74 4.29 -10.18
CA ASP A 168 12.41 2.89 -9.97
C ASP A 168 11.56 2.68 -8.70
N LYS A 169 11.88 3.36 -7.60
CA LYS A 169 11.02 3.33 -6.39
C LYS A 169 9.60 3.81 -6.66
N LYS A 170 9.44 4.84 -7.51
CA LYS A 170 8.10 5.34 -7.89
C LYS A 170 7.34 4.32 -8.73
N ILE A 171 8.01 3.66 -9.67
CA ILE A 171 7.43 2.57 -10.46
C ILE A 171 6.98 1.42 -9.55
N ASP A 172 7.80 1.06 -8.55
CA ASP A 172 7.45 -0.01 -7.59
C ASP A 172 6.23 0.33 -6.75
N VAL A 173 6.11 1.58 -6.29
CA VAL A 173 4.93 2.05 -5.54
C VAL A 173 3.70 2.02 -6.43
N ASP A 174 3.78 2.62 -7.62
CA ASP A 174 2.70 2.67 -8.60
C ASP A 174 2.21 1.25 -8.98
N THR A 175 3.15 0.31 -9.21
CA THR A 175 2.84 -1.09 -9.50
C THR A 175 2.10 -1.77 -8.35
N LYS A 176 2.45 -1.47 -7.09
CA LYS A 176 1.77 -2.04 -5.91
C LYS A 176 0.37 -1.47 -5.76
N GLU A 177 0.20 -0.17 -5.95
CA GLU A 177 -1.09 0.51 -5.90
C GLU A 177 -2.03 -0.01 -7.00
N TYR A 178 -1.53 -0.11 -8.23
CA TYR A 178 -2.28 -0.69 -9.35
C TYR A 178 -2.72 -2.13 -9.07
N ARG A 179 -1.84 -2.98 -8.53
CA ARG A 179 -2.21 -4.35 -8.13
C ARG A 179 -3.27 -4.38 -7.03
N ALA A 180 -3.24 -3.44 -6.08
CA ALA A 180 -4.26 -3.36 -5.04
C ALA A 180 -5.63 -3.02 -5.64
N ILE A 181 -5.67 -2.11 -6.62
CA ILE A 181 -6.87 -1.75 -7.37
C ILE A 181 -7.43 -2.94 -8.15
N LEU A 182 -6.58 -3.70 -8.84
CA LEU A 182 -7.02 -4.92 -9.55
C LEU A 182 -7.65 -5.95 -8.59
N ASN A 183 -7.03 -6.17 -7.43
CA ASN A 183 -7.60 -7.08 -6.42
C ASN A 183 -8.94 -6.58 -5.86
N GLU A 184 -9.16 -5.27 -5.80
CA GLU A 184 -10.45 -4.71 -5.40
C GLU A 184 -11.49 -4.86 -6.50
N GLU A 185 -11.11 -4.62 -7.77
CA GLU A 185 -11.93 -4.84 -8.96
C GLU A 185 -12.44 -6.29 -9.01
N ASP A 186 -11.55 -7.26 -8.83
CA ASP A 186 -11.89 -8.69 -8.84
C ASP A 186 -12.91 -9.03 -7.75
N LYS A 187 -12.70 -8.56 -6.51
CA LYS A 187 -13.65 -8.79 -5.39
C LYS A 187 -15.02 -8.18 -5.65
N LEU A 188 -15.05 -6.98 -6.24
CA LEU A 188 -16.30 -6.31 -6.60
C LEU A 188 -17.00 -7.05 -7.74
N GLY A 189 -16.24 -7.57 -8.72
CA GLY A 189 -16.75 -8.42 -9.79
C GLY A 189 -17.39 -9.71 -9.24
N GLU A 190 -16.68 -10.44 -8.37
CA GLU A 190 -17.20 -11.65 -7.72
C GLU A 190 -18.49 -11.36 -6.94
N ARG A 191 -18.54 -10.23 -6.21
CA ARG A 191 -19.75 -9.84 -5.48
C ARG A 191 -20.90 -9.48 -6.42
N LEU A 192 -20.60 -8.84 -7.55
CA LEU A 192 -21.60 -8.51 -8.55
C LEU A 192 -22.19 -9.77 -9.18
N ASP A 193 -21.36 -10.76 -9.52
CA ASP A 193 -21.81 -12.06 -10.01
C ASP A 193 -22.70 -12.77 -8.99
N GLN A 194 -22.33 -12.75 -7.70
CA GLN A 194 -23.18 -13.28 -6.62
C GLN A 194 -24.55 -12.60 -6.59
N ILE A 195 -24.59 -11.26 -6.62
CA ILE A 195 -25.85 -10.51 -6.64
C ILE A 195 -26.69 -10.87 -7.87
N GLU A 196 -26.08 -11.05 -9.03
CA GLU A 196 -26.78 -11.44 -10.25
C GLU A 196 -27.35 -12.86 -10.15
N THR A 197 -26.62 -13.80 -9.57
CA THR A 197 -27.16 -15.15 -9.29
C THR A 197 -28.28 -15.12 -8.25
N GLU A 198 -28.17 -14.30 -7.21
CA GLU A 198 -29.22 -14.12 -6.20
C GLU A 198 -30.50 -13.49 -6.78
N LEU A 199 -30.38 -12.63 -7.79
CA LEU A 199 -31.51 -12.01 -8.48
C LEU A 199 -32.08 -12.89 -9.61
N ALA A 200 -31.30 -13.80 -10.18
CA ALA A 200 -31.71 -14.70 -11.27
C ALA A 200 -32.22 -16.07 -10.80
N GLY A 201 -31.85 -16.48 -9.58
CA GLY A 201 -32.41 -17.64 -8.88
C GLY A 201 -33.79 -17.37 -8.24
N GLU A 202 -34.30 -16.16 -8.40
CA GLU A 202 -35.69 -15.74 -8.13
C GLU A 202 -36.56 -15.89 -9.37
#